data_AF-A0A2T0LE31-F1
#
_entry.id   AF-A0A2T0LE31-F1
#
_cell.length_a   1.000
_cell.length_b   1.000
_cell.length_c   1.000
_cell.angle_alpha   90.00
_cell.angle_beta   90.00
_cell.angle_gamma   90.00
#
_symmetry.space_group_name_H-M   'P 1'
#
loop_
_entity.id
_entity.type
_entity.pdbx_description
1 polymer ?
#
loop_
_entity_poly.entity_id
_entity_poly.type
_entity_poly.pdbx_seq_one_letter_code
_entity_poly.pdbx_strand_id
1 'polypeptide(L)'
;MPSWDQYIIGSLDEFSWMKYVILGFALVLVFAAIAICYRVFTGKWIPYGFQTPEKKGMDKTTGSDVEISSLPAEMEFATEVAPGLHPLKDYMNEKDRKIDTLKRILQDIERDMKKEADRNNNFIAVLEILADGVSTALTRSYNKSGDAFEIDYPYVIDSIQSAMANEIAVHPGVAVFIVDPEDQGRLLPYQMIGFGSSFRNYRPSLTVKSPEGWVWLNESTKYWDKLLDSEVPFTELPPQTRSMIASPIFANEEKLGILTVNADVTGAFEHPLDPRYVAAFAKVFSSLLYIDRKLSQGSFEEGKHG
;
A
#
# COMPACT_ATOMS: atom_id res chain seq x y z
N MET A 1 5.00 8.87 52.76
CA MET A 1 4.79 8.29 51.41
C MET A 1 4.06 9.34 50.60
N PRO A 2 4.61 9.80 49.46
CA PRO A 2 3.89 10.73 48.59
C PRO A 2 2.59 10.06 48.11
N SER A 3 1.51 10.84 47.98
CA SER A 3 0.25 10.31 47.47
C SER A 3 0.41 9.91 46.00
N TRP A 4 -0.37 8.93 45.54
CA TRP A 4 -0.37 8.48 44.15
C TRP A 4 -0.54 9.64 43.16
N ASP A 5 -1.35 10.61 43.53
CA ASP A 5 -1.63 11.83 42.79
C ASP A 5 -0.37 12.70 42.61
N GLN A 6 0.48 12.82 43.65
CA GLN A 6 1.75 13.53 43.56
C GLN A 6 2.77 12.81 42.67
N TYR A 7 2.74 11.48 42.64
CA TYR A 7 3.60 10.69 41.75
C TYR A 7 3.20 10.84 40.28
N ILE A 8 1.90 10.80 40.00
CA ILE A 8 1.37 10.98 38.64
C ILE A 8 1.61 12.41 38.13
N ILE A 9 1.39 13.42 38.98
CA ILE A 9 1.64 14.83 38.62
C ILE A 9 3.15 15.07 38.42
N GLY A 10 4.00 14.50 39.28
CA GLY A 10 5.46 14.59 39.13
C GLY A 10 5.97 13.94 37.84
N SER A 11 5.48 12.74 37.50
CA SER A 11 5.84 12.08 36.24
C SER A 11 5.26 12.77 35.00
N LEU A 12 4.10 13.43 35.09
CA LEU A 12 3.54 14.22 33.99
C LEU A 12 4.32 15.52 33.73
N ASP A 13 4.99 16.07 34.75
CA ASP A 13 5.85 17.25 34.59
C ASP A 13 7.25 16.90 34.10
N GLU A 14 7.81 15.73 34.46
CA GLU A 14 9.06 15.22 33.87
C GLU A 14 8.91 14.81 32.38
N PHE A 15 7.72 14.39 31.95
CA PHE A 15 7.47 13.92 30.58
C PHE A 15 6.34 14.69 29.90
N SER A 16 6.64 15.94 29.55
CA SER A 16 5.70 16.86 28.87
C SER A 16 5.07 16.28 27.59
N TRP A 17 5.76 15.39 26.89
CA TRP A 17 5.26 14.72 25.69
C TRP A 17 4.10 13.73 25.97
N MET A 18 4.06 13.15 27.17
CA MET A 18 3.05 12.17 27.59
C MET A 18 1.66 12.82 27.68
N LYS A 19 1.59 14.13 27.97
CA LYS A 19 0.36 14.93 27.94
C LYS A 19 -0.28 14.93 26.55
N TYR A 20 0.53 15.02 25.48
CA TYR A 20 0.03 14.98 24.10
C TYR A 20 -0.39 13.58 23.67
N VAL A 21 0.25 12.53 24.18
CA VAL A 21 -0.16 11.14 23.94
C VAL A 21 -1.49 10.86 24.61
N ILE A 22 -1.67 11.27 25.87
CA ILE A 22 -2.94 11.13 26.60
C ILE A 22 -4.05 11.94 25.91
N LEU A 23 -3.74 13.17 25.48
CA LEU A 23 -4.69 14.02 24.74
C LEU A 23 -5.07 13.38 23.40
N GLY A 24 -4.10 12.84 22.65
CA GLY A 24 -4.33 12.14 21.40
C GLY A 24 -5.20 10.91 21.57
N PHE A 25 -4.94 10.11 22.60
CA PHE A 25 -5.73 8.92 22.92
C PHE A 25 -7.17 9.30 23.32
N ALA A 26 -7.34 10.34 24.13
CA ALA A 26 -8.65 10.87 24.49
C ALA A 26 -9.41 11.37 23.27
N LEU A 27 -8.74 12.06 22.34
CA LEU A 27 -9.33 12.57 21.11
C LEU A 27 -9.83 11.42 20.22
N VAL A 28 -9.02 10.37 20.04
CA VAL A 28 -9.41 9.16 19.30
C VAL A 28 -10.62 8.48 19.93
N LEU A 29 -10.65 8.35 21.26
CA LEU A 29 -11.79 7.77 21.97
C LEU A 29 -13.06 8.59 21.80
N VAL A 30 -12.97 9.92 21.82
CA VAL A 30 -14.11 10.81 21.55
C VAL A 30 -14.62 10.62 20.12
N PHE A 31 -13.74 10.57 19.12
CA PHE A 31 -14.15 10.32 17.73
C PHE A 31 -14.76 8.92 17.54
N ALA A 32 -14.20 7.90 18.19
CA ALA A 32 -14.74 6.55 18.19
C ALA A 32 -16.15 6.51 18.83
N ALA A 33 -16.34 7.17 19.97
CA ALA A 33 -17.64 7.28 20.63
C ALA A 33 -18.66 8.01 19.75
N ILE A 34 -18.27 9.11 19.09
CA ILE A 34 -19.13 9.84 18.14
C ILE A 34 -19.51 8.95 16.95
N ALA A 35 -18.57 8.19 16.39
CA ALA A 35 -18.82 7.26 15.29
C ALA A 35 -19.79 6.13 15.69
N ILE A 36 -19.63 5.56 16.88
CA ILE A 36 -20.52 4.55 17.43
C ILE A 36 -21.92 5.13 17.66
N CYS A 37 -22.03 6.29 18.31
CA CYS A 37 -23.31 6.96 18.53
C CYS A 37 -24.02 7.27 17.21
N TYR A 38 -23.30 7.85 16.23
CA TYR A 38 -23.87 8.13 14.90
C TYR A 38 -24.40 6.85 14.23
N ARG A 39 -23.67 5.74 14.35
CA ARG A 39 -24.11 4.44 13.82
C ARG A 39 -25.37 3.93 14.53
N VAL A 40 -25.44 4.05 15.84
CA VAL A 40 -26.61 3.63 16.63
C VAL A 40 -27.85 4.46 16.26
N PHE A 41 -27.71 5.77 16.05
CA PHE A 41 -28.85 6.65 15.75
C PHE A 41 -29.28 6.66 14.28
N THR A 42 -28.37 6.45 13.33
CA THR A 42 -28.68 6.60 11.89
C THR A 42 -28.64 5.28 11.11
N GLY A 43 -28.12 4.20 11.72
CA GLY A 43 -27.87 2.92 11.05
C GLY A 43 -26.79 2.98 9.97
N LYS A 44 -26.11 4.12 9.81
CA LYS A 44 -25.11 4.38 8.76
C LYS A 44 -23.76 4.74 9.39
N TRP A 45 -22.67 4.45 8.69
CA TRP A 45 -21.35 4.94 9.07
C TRP A 45 -21.19 6.42 8.74
N ILE A 46 -20.39 7.15 9.53
CA ILE A 46 -20.03 8.54 9.22
C ILE A 46 -19.28 8.54 7.87
N PRO A 47 -19.71 9.35 6.89
CA PRO A 47 -18.96 9.50 5.64
C PRO A 47 -17.64 10.21 5.95
N TYR A 48 -16.56 9.45 6.13
CA TYR A 48 -15.22 10.01 6.12
C TYR A 48 -14.93 10.48 4.70
N GLY A 49 -14.95 11.79 4.49
CA GLY A 49 -14.73 12.44 3.21
C GLY A 49 -13.28 12.28 2.73
N PHE A 50 -12.95 11.12 2.18
CA PHE A 50 -12.03 11.06 1.06
C PHE A 50 -12.86 11.30 -0.19
N GLN A 51 -12.91 12.56 -0.63
CA GLN A 51 -13.44 12.91 -1.94
C GLN A 51 -12.65 12.12 -2.98
N THR A 52 -13.25 11.09 -3.56
CA THR A 52 -12.86 10.62 -4.88
C THR A 52 -13.01 11.81 -5.84
N PRO A 53 -11.97 12.19 -6.58
CA PRO A 53 -12.07 13.32 -7.49
C PRO A 53 -13.15 13.01 -8.52
N GLU A 54 -14.12 13.93 -8.61
CA GLU A 54 -15.17 13.94 -9.62
C GLU A 54 -14.57 13.70 -11.00
N LYS A 55 -14.88 12.56 -11.63
CA LYS A 55 -14.75 12.43 -13.08
C LYS A 55 -15.90 13.19 -13.74
N LYS A 56 -15.72 14.51 -13.84
CA LYS A 56 -16.51 15.38 -14.70
C LYS A 56 -15.76 15.57 -16.02
N GLY A 57 -16.27 14.94 -17.08
CA GLY A 57 -16.02 15.32 -18.48
C GLY A 57 -14.94 14.55 -19.23
N MET A 58 -15.36 13.59 -20.06
CA MET A 58 -15.02 13.46 -21.49
C MET A 58 -15.75 12.22 -22.02
N ASP A 59 -16.94 12.40 -22.57
CA ASP A 59 -17.26 12.61 -23.98
C ASP A 59 -17.13 11.34 -24.85
N LYS A 60 -18.31 10.90 -25.28
CA LYS A 60 -18.72 10.40 -26.60
C LYS A 60 -17.85 9.42 -27.39
N THR A 61 -18.60 8.52 -28.04
CA THR A 61 -18.33 7.77 -29.26
C THR A 61 -17.33 6.62 -29.17
N THR A 62 -17.87 5.43 -28.91
CA THR A 62 -17.65 4.31 -29.82
C THR A 62 -18.94 3.52 -29.93
N GLY A 63 -19.61 3.65 -31.07
CA GLY A 63 -20.58 2.65 -31.48
C GLY A 63 -19.83 1.36 -31.75
N SER A 64 -20.29 0.26 -31.16
CA SER A 64 -20.18 -1.02 -31.82
C SER A 64 -21.60 -1.52 -32.00
N ASP A 65 -22.11 -1.34 -33.21
CA ASP A 65 -23.15 -2.18 -33.77
C ASP A 65 -22.73 -3.63 -33.55
N VAL A 66 -23.35 -4.30 -32.58
CA VAL A 66 -23.36 -5.74 -32.56
C VAL A 66 -24.67 -6.14 -33.22
N GLU A 67 -24.62 -6.26 -34.53
CA GLU A 67 -25.55 -7.10 -35.29
C GLU A 67 -25.47 -8.51 -34.71
N ILE A 68 -26.44 -8.88 -33.87
CA ILE A 68 -26.64 -10.27 -33.47
C ILE A 68 -27.41 -10.93 -34.61
N SER A 69 -26.66 -11.49 -35.55
CA SER A 69 -27.19 -12.43 -36.54
C SER A 69 -27.89 -13.58 -35.83
N SER A 70 -29.14 -13.81 -36.20
CA SER A 70 -29.96 -14.96 -35.85
C SER A 70 -29.26 -16.28 -36.19
N LEU A 71 -29.12 -17.18 -35.21
CA LEU A 71 -28.90 -18.61 -35.46
C LEU A 71 -30.24 -19.36 -35.35
N PRO A 72 -30.46 -20.38 -36.20
CA PRO A 72 -31.77 -21.00 -36.38
C PRO A 72 -31.98 -22.23 -35.49
N ALA A 73 -33.24 -22.64 -35.50
CA ALA A 73 -33.81 -23.91 -35.08
C ALA A 73 -34.10 -24.05 -33.58
N GLU A 74 -35.40 -23.97 -33.25
CA GLU A 74 -36.11 -25.14 -32.74
C GLU A 74 -37.59 -25.06 -33.14
N MET A 75 -38.06 -26.13 -33.78
CA MET A 75 -39.48 -26.42 -34.00
C MET A 75 -40.19 -26.51 -32.66
N GLU A 76 -41.33 -25.84 -32.47
CA GLU A 76 -42.40 -26.40 -31.63
C GLU A 76 -43.78 -25.84 -32.00
N PHE A 77 -44.70 -26.80 -32.20
CA PHE A 77 -46.14 -26.79 -31.95
C PHE A 77 -46.95 -25.51 -32.15
N ALA A 78 -47.75 -25.50 -33.21
CA ALA A 78 -48.90 -24.62 -33.37
C ALA A 78 -49.96 -24.95 -32.30
N THR A 79 -49.89 -24.25 -31.16
CA THR A 79 -51.05 -24.03 -30.31
C THR A 79 -51.67 -22.72 -30.77
N GLU A 80 -52.88 -22.78 -31.33
CA GLU A 80 -53.69 -21.59 -31.65
C GLU A 80 -53.97 -20.83 -30.36
N VAL A 81 -53.25 -19.72 -30.17
CA VAL A 81 -53.48 -18.79 -29.07
C VAL A 81 -54.41 -17.69 -29.57
N ALA A 82 -55.52 -17.47 -28.88
CA ALA A 82 -56.54 -16.50 -29.26
C ALA A 82 -55.95 -15.07 -29.46
N PRO A 83 -56.48 -14.27 -30.41
CA PRO A 83 -55.86 -13.03 -30.91
C PRO A 83 -55.68 -11.89 -29.88
N GLY A 84 -56.16 -12.02 -28.64
CA GLY A 84 -55.93 -11.07 -27.54
C GLY A 84 -54.75 -11.41 -26.61
N LEU A 85 -54.10 -12.57 -26.78
CA LEU A 85 -53.06 -13.08 -25.87
C LEU A 85 -51.62 -12.89 -26.40
N HIS A 86 -51.45 -12.58 -27.69
CA HIS A 86 -50.14 -12.29 -28.29
C HIS A 86 -49.42 -11.10 -27.63
N PRO A 87 -50.07 -9.95 -27.39
CA PRO A 87 -49.42 -8.80 -26.73
C PRO A 87 -48.98 -9.13 -25.29
N LEU A 88 -49.72 -10.01 -24.62
CA LEU A 88 -49.41 -10.47 -23.25
C LEU A 88 -48.22 -11.44 -23.23
N LYS A 89 -48.14 -12.35 -24.21
CA LYS A 89 -47.01 -13.28 -24.36
C LYS A 89 -45.72 -12.54 -24.68
N ASP A 90 -45.76 -11.55 -25.57
CA ASP A 90 -44.60 -10.72 -25.90
C ASP A 90 -44.14 -9.86 -24.72
N TYR A 91 -45.10 -9.28 -23.98
CA TYR A 91 -44.80 -8.54 -22.74
C TYR A 91 -44.18 -9.44 -21.65
N MET A 92 -44.68 -10.67 -21.48
CA MET A 92 -44.10 -11.64 -20.55
C MET A 92 -42.68 -12.05 -20.97
N ASN A 93 -42.47 -12.36 -22.25
CA ASN A 93 -41.14 -12.70 -22.77
C ASN A 93 -40.13 -11.55 -22.60
N GLU A 94 -40.56 -10.30 -22.79
CA GLU A 94 -39.70 -9.13 -22.56
C GLU A 94 -39.39 -8.93 -21.06
N LYS A 95 -40.36 -9.23 -20.17
CA LYS A 95 -40.13 -9.24 -18.72
C LYS A 95 -39.15 -10.32 -18.30
N ASP A 96 -39.27 -11.52 -18.84
CA ASP A 96 -38.35 -12.63 -18.55
C ASP A 96 -36.93 -12.28 -19.02
N ARG A 97 -36.77 -11.71 -20.22
CA ARG A 97 -35.48 -11.19 -20.70
C ARG A 97 -34.89 -10.12 -19.76
N LYS A 98 -35.72 -9.22 -19.24
CA LYS A 98 -35.27 -8.20 -18.26
C LYS A 98 -34.86 -8.82 -16.93
N ILE A 99 -35.60 -9.84 -16.46
CA ILE A 99 -35.27 -10.60 -15.25
C ILE A 99 -33.94 -11.33 -15.42
N ASP A 100 -33.71 -11.99 -16.56
CA ASP A 100 -32.46 -12.69 -16.83
C ASP A 100 -31.27 -11.75 -16.99
N THR A 101 -31.51 -10.53 -17.49
CA THR A 101 -30.48 -9.48 -17.54
C THR A 101 -30.13 -9.00 -16.14
N LEU A 102 -31.12 -8.77 -15.27
CA LEU A 102 -30.91 -8.40 -13.87
C LEU A 102 -30.17 -9.47 -13.09
N LYS A 103 -30.49 -10.75 -13.30
CA LYS A 103 -29.77 -11.88 -12.68
C LYS A 103 -28.29 -11.88 -13.07
N ARG A 104 -27.98 -11.65 -14.36
CA ARG A 104 -26.59 -11.53 -14.83
C ARG A 104 -25.86 -10.36 -14.18
N ILE A 105 -26.48 -9.18 -14.13
CA ILE A 105 -25.90 -8.01 -13.45
C ILE A 105 -25.64 -8.30 -11.97
N LEU A 106 -26.59 -8.94 -11.27
CA LEU A 106 -26.43 -9.30 -9.86
C LEU A 106 -25.26 -10.26 -9.64
N GLN A 107 -25.13 -11.28 -10.51
CA GLN A 107 -24.01 -12.22 -10.47
C GLN A 107 -22.65 -11.54 -10.71
N ASP A 108 -22.60 -10.56 -11.62
CA ASP A 108 -21.40 -9.78 -11.86
C ASP A 108 -21.06 -8.89 -10.65
N ILE A 109 -22.05 -8.25 -10.03
CA ILE A 109 -21.88 -7.48 -8.78
C ILE A 109 -21.39 -8.36 -7.64
N GLU A 110 -21.98 -9.54 -7.43
CA GLU A 110 -21.54 -10.49 -6.38
C GLU A 110 -20.10 -10.95 -6.60
N ARG A 111 -19.73 -11.22 -7.86
CA ARG A 111 -18.36 -11.59 -8.22
C ARG A 111 -17.38 -10.45 -7.94
N ASP A 112 -17.76 -9.21 -8.26
CA ASP A 112 -16.93 -8.04 -8.01
C ASP A 112 -16.79 -7.73 -6.52
N MET A 113 -17.88 -7.83 -5.75
CA MET A 113 -17.86 -7.70 -4.29
C MET A 113 -16.97 -8.74 -3.63
N LYS A 114 -17.03 -10.00 -4.09
CA LYS A 114 -16.15 -11.06 -3.58
C LYS A 114 -14.68 -10.77 -3.87
N LYS A 115 -14.36 -10.35 -5.11
CA LYS A 115 -12.99 -9.96 -5.47
C LYS A 115 -12.49 -8.79 -4.62
N GLU A 116 -13.35 -7.82 -4.30
CA GLU A 116 -12.99 -6.68 -3.44
C GLU A 116 -12.78 -7.11 -1.99
N ALA A 117 -13.62 -8.01 -1.46
CA ALA A 117 -13.44 -8.58 -0.13
C ALA A 117 -12.12 -9.37 -0.02
N ASP A 118 -11.80 -10.20 -1.01
CA ASP A 118 -10.53 -10.95 -1.06
C ASP A 118 -9.32 -10.01 -1.13
N ARG A 119 -9.40 -8.91 -1.91
CA ARG A 119 -8.37 -7.86 -1.94
C ARG A 119 -8.18 -7.19 -0.58
N ASN A 120 -9.26 -6.86 0.11
CA ASN A 120 -9.20 -6.23 1.43
C ASN A 120 -8.58 -7.17 2.46
N ASN A 121 -8.93 -8.46 2.44
CA ASN A 121 -8.33 -9.44 3.34
C ASN A 121 -6.82 -9.60 3.11
N ASN A 122 -6.39 -9.66 1.84
CA ASN A 122 -4.96 -9.71 1.52
C ASN A 122 -4.22 -8.45 1.99
N PHE A 123 -4.82 -7.27 1.81
CA PHE A 123 -4.23 -6.03 2.29
C PHE A 123 -4.11 -5.99 3.82
N ILE A 124 -5.13 -6.45 4.54
CA ILE A 124 -5.09 -6.55 6.01
C ILE A 124 -3.97 -7.49 6.45
N ALA A 125 -3.87 -8.68 5.87
CA ALA A 125 -2.82 -9.64 6.21
C ALA A 125 -1.41 -9.07 5.98
N VAL A 126 -1.21 -8.36 4.86
CA VAL A 126 0.05 -7.67 4.55
C VAL A 126 0.38 -6.59 5.59
N LEU A 127 -0.62 -5.80 6.02
CA LEU A 127 -0.44 -4.79 7.06
C LEU A 127 -0.17 -5.41 8.44
N GLU A 128 -0.79 -6.53 8.77
CA GLU A 128 -0.55 -7.26 10.02
C GLU A 128 0.88 -7.75 10.11
N ILE A 129 1.41 -8.36 9.05
CA ILE A 129 2.82 -8.81 8.97
C ILE A 129 3.77 -7.63 9.17
N LEU A 130 3.50 -6.51 8.51
CA LEU A 130 4.32 -5.31 8.64
C LEU A 130 4.25 -4.70 10.04
N ALA A 131 3.05 -4.60 10.61
CA ALA A 131 2.84 -4.04 11.94
C ALA A 131 3.55 -4.89 13.02
N ASP A 132 3.52 -6.21 12.89
CA ASP A 132 4.26 -7.13 13.77
C ASP A 132 5.78 -6.92 13.65
N GLY A 133 6.30 -6.78 12.43
CA GLY A 133 7.70 -6.46 12.17
C GLY A 133 8.16 -5.15 12.81
N VAL A 134 7.38 -4.08 12.64
CA VAL A 134 7.66 -2.76 13.23
C VAL A 134 7.57 -2.82 14.75
N SER A 135 6.52 -3.45 15.29
CA SER A 135 6.32 -3.58 16.74
C SER A 135 7.47 -4.34 17.39
N THR A 136 7.90 -5.45 16.77
CA THR A 136 9.03 -6.25 17.22
C THR A 136 10.34 -5.45 17.15
N ALA A 137 10.58 -4.73 16.04
CA ALA A 137 11.76 -3.90 15.89
C ALA A 137 11.83 -2.82 16.98
N LEU A 138 10.75 -2.06 17.19
CA LEU A 138 10.69 -1.02 18.22
C LEU A 138 10.84 -1.57 19.64
N THR A 139 10.19 -2.70 19.94
CA THR A 139 10.28 -3.36 21.25
C THR A 139 11.72 -3.80 21.55
N ARG A 140 12.41 -4.36 20.55
CA ARG A 140 13.81 -4.76 20.69
C ARG A 140 14.75 -3.57 20.82
N SER A 141 14.53 -2.53 20.04
CA SER A 141 15.27 -1.27 20.15
C SER A 141 15.16 -0.66 21.54
N TYR A 142 13.99 -0.74 22.17
CA TYR A 142 13.77 -0.26 23.53
C TYR A 142 14.42 -1.16 24.60
N ASN A 143 14.48 -2.48 24.37
CA ASN A 143 15.02 -3.45 25.31
C ASN A 143 16.54 -3.68 25.18
N LYS A 144 17.22 -3.04 24.21
CA LYS A 144 18.68 -3.10 24.10
C LYS A 144 19.31 -2.42 25.31
N SER A 145 20.07 -3.19 26.10
CA SER A 145 20.84 -2.67 27.24
C SER A 145 22.08 -1.91 26.73
N GLY A 146 21.94 -0.60 26.56
CA GLY A 146 23.03 0.33 26.18
C GLY A 146 22.48 1.72 25.86
N ASP A 147 23.25 2.77 26.12
CA ASP A 147 22.84 4.20 26.07
C ASP A 147 22.43 4.75 24.68
N ALA A 148 22.12 3.91 23.69
CA ALA A 148 21.71 4.34 22.36
C ALA A 148 20.53 3.51 21.83
N PHE A 149 19.41 4.19 21.56
CA PHE A 149 18.28 3.63 20.81
C PHE A 149 18.74 3.30 19.38
N GLU A 150 18.61 2.03 18.98
CA GLU A 150 19.00 1.56 17.64
C GLU A 150 17.86 0.73 17.04
N ILE A 151 17.33 1.16 15.89
CA ILE A 151 16.23 0.50 15.20
C ILE A 151 16.69 -0.83 14.59
N ASP A 152 15.99 -1.92 14.94
CA ASP A 152 16.27 -3.26 14.39
C ASP A 152 15.65 -3.44 12.99
N TYR A 153 16.17 -2.69 12.01
CA TYR A 153 15.73 -2.73 10.62
C TYR A 153 15.67 -4.12 9.98
N PRO A 154 16.59 -5.08 10.29
CA PRO A 154 16.50 -6.45 9.79
C PRO A 154 15.12 -7.10 9.94
N TYR A 155 14.40 -6.86 11.04
CA TYR A 155 13.05 -7.42 11.22
C TYR A 155 12.03 -6.78 10.28
N VAL A 156 12.10 -5.46 10.10
CA VAL A 156 11.14 -4.75 9.24
C VAL A 156 11.34 -5.14 7.77
N ILE A 157 12.59 -5.25 7.31
CA ILE A 157 12.89 -5.69 5.93
C ILE A 157 12.53 -7.17 5.71
N ASP A 158 12.68 -8.03 6.72
CA ASP A 158 12.29 -9.45 6.67
C ASP A 158 10.76 -9.61 6.58
N SER A 159 10.01 -8.81 7.34
CA SER A 159 8.54 -8.75 7.22
C SER A 159 8.10 -8.30 5.83
N ILE A 160 8.78 -7.33 5.21
CA ILE A 160 8.50 -6.93 3.83
C ILE A 160 8.83 -8.05 2.85
N GLN A 161 9.98 -8.71 3.00
CA GLN A 161 10.35 -9.84 2.15
C GLN A 161 9.29 -10.93 2.22
N SER A 162 8.83 -11.26 3.42
CA SER A 162 7.77 -12.24 3.66
C SER A 162 6.42 -11.81 3.06
N ALA A 163 6.05 -10.54 3.20
CA ALA A 163 4.80 -10.01 2.65
C ALA A 163 4.79 -9.92 1.11
N MET A 164 5.96 -9.76 0.51
CA MET A 164 6.12 -9.67 -0.95
C MET A 164 6.45 -11.01 -1.61
N ALA A 165 6.71 -12.05 -0.82
CA ALA A 165 6.98 -13.39 -1.33
C ALA A 165 5.73 -13.97 -2.00
N ASN A 166 5.93 -14.64 -3.13
CA ASN A 166 4.86 -15.31 -3.88
C ASN A 166 5.41 -16.55 -4.61
N GLU A 167 4.56 -17.19 -5.42
CA GLU A 167 4.92 -18.42 -6.14
C GLU A 167 6.06 -18.23 -7.16
N ILE A 168 6.25 -17.01 -7.66
CA ILE A 168 7.28 -16.64 -8.65
C ILE A 168 8.53 -16.10 -7.94
N ALA A 169 8.36 -15.08 -7.10
CA ALA A 169 9.42 -14.54 -6.24
C ALA A 169 9.31 -15.13 -4.83
N VAL A 170 9.86 -16.33 -4.63
CA VAL A 170 9.83 -17.01 -3.32
C VAL A 170 10.66 -16.25 -2.27
N HIS A 171 11.78 -15.65 -2.69
CA HIS A 171 12.69 -14.90 -1.83
C HIS A 171 13.07 -13.56 -2.47
N PRO A 172 12.13 -12.58 -2.55
CA PRO A 172 12.43 -11.30 -3.17
C PRO A 172 13.51 -10.56 -2.38
N GLY A 173 14.42 -9.88 -3.08
CA GLY A 173 15.43 -9.04 -2.45
C GLY A 173 14.84 -7.70 -2.03
N VAL A 174 14.98 -7.32 -0.77
CA VAL A 174 14.48 -6.04 -0.24
C VAL A 174 15.65 -5.20 0.20
N ALA A 175 15.79 -3.99 -0.34
CA ALA A 175 16.86 -3.06 0.03
C ALA A 175 16.32 -1.65 0.28
N VAL A 176 16.84 -1.04 1.34
CA VAL A 176 16.67 0.36 1.70
C VAL A 176 17.95 1.09 1.34
N PHE A 177 17.84 2.09 0.48
CA PHE A 177 18.94 2.95 0.07
C PHE A 177 18.83 4.31 0.75
N ILE A 178 19.95 4.86 1.17
CA ILE A 178 20.07 6.26 1.64
C ILE A 178 21.12 6.99 0.80
N VAL A 179 21.12 8.32 0.85
CA VAL A 179 22.18 9.12 0.23
C VAL A 179 23.51 8.77 0.88
N ASP A 180 24.52 8.52 0.04
CA ASP A 180 25.85 8.20 0.50
C ASP A 180 26.49 9.45 1.15
N PRO A 181 26.93 9.37 2.43
CA PRO A 181 27.54 10.50 3.12
C PRO A 181 28.90 10.88 2.53
N GLU A 182 29.59 9.95 1.84
CA GLU A 182 30.89 10.20 1.20
C GLU A 182 30.72 10.75 -0.23
N ASP A 183 29.63 10.39 -0.92
CA ASP A 183 29.29 10.86 -2.27
C ASP A 183 27.79 11.18 -2.38
N GLN A 184 27.43 12.44 -2.13
CA GLN A 184 26.02 12.88 -2.16
C GLN A 184 25.33 12.71 -3.52
N GLY A 185 26.07 12.42 -4.59
CA GLY A 185 25.52 12.08 -5.91
C GLY A 185 25.08 10.62 -6.05
N ARG A 186 25.30 9.79 -5.02
CA ARG A 186 25.04 8.35 -5.04
C ARG A 186 24.23 7.89 -3.84
N LEU A 187 23.62 6.73 -4.01
CA LEU A 187 22.94 6.01 -2.96
C LEU A 187 23.83 4.87 -2.45
N LEU A 188 23.69 4.56 -1.16
CA LEU A 188 24.24 3.35 -0.56
C LEU A 188 23.12 2.46 -0.03
N PRO A 189 23.23 1.11 -0.16
CA PRO A 189 22.37 0.18 0.54
C PRO A 189 22.62 0.32 2.04
N TYR A 190 21.63 0.84 2.75
CA TYR A 190 21.66 1.01 4.20
C TYR A 190 21.32 -0.31 4.91
N GLN A 191 20.25 -0.95 4.44
CA GLN A 191 19.74 -2.22 4.97
C GLN A 191 19.24 -3.06 3.81
N MET A 192 19.48 -4.37 3.86
CA MET A 192 19.10 -5.27 2.76
C MET A 192 18.98 -6.74 3.20
N ILE A 193 18.09 -7.47 2.54
CA ILE A 193 17.88 -8.92 2.68
C ILE A 193 17.58 -9.55 1.31
N GLY A 194 17.87 -10.83 1.13
CA GLY A 194 17.58 -11.54 -0.12
C GLY A 194 18.55 -11.24 -1.28
N PHE A 195 19.75 -10.74 -0.99
CA PHE A 195 20.79 -10.49 -2.00
C PHE A 195 22.11 -11.18 -1.70
N GLY A 196 22.87 -11.46 -2.76
CA GLY A 196 24.26 -11.89 -2.66
C GLY A 196 25.23 -10.78 -2.24
N SER A 197 26.49 -11.15 -1.98
CA SER A 197 27.54 -10.22 -1.54
C SER A 197 27.84 -9.09 -2.52
N SER A 198 27.61 -9.31 -3.82
CA SER A 198 27.80 -8.32 -4.88
C SER A 198 26.92 -7.08 -4.71
N PHE A 199 25.75 -7.21 -4.09
CA PHE A 199 24.81 -6.11 -3.89
C PHE A 199 25.31 -5.09 -2.87
N ARG A 200 26.16 -5.49 -1.91
CA ARG A 200 26.73 -4.59 -0.88
C ARG A 200 27.51 -3.43 -1.47
N ASN A 201 28.08 -3.60 -2.66
CA ASN A 201 28.90 -2.60 -3.35
C ASN A 201 28.12 -1.84 -4.43
N TYR A 202 26.85 -2.16 -4.64
CA TYR A 202 26.01 -1.44 -5.58
C TYR A 202 25.75 -0.03 -5.03
N ARG A 203 26.14 0.99 -5.81
CA ARG A 203 26.02 2.41 -5.44
C ARG A 203 25.38 3.17 -6.60
N PRO A 204 24.04 3.09 -6.78
CA PRO A 204 23.39 3.73 -7.91
C PRO A 204 23.52 5.25 -7.82
N SER A 205 23.77 5.90 -8.97
CA SER A 205 23.77 7.35 -9.07
C SER A 205 22.35 7.91 -8.95
N LEU A 206 22.23 9.12 -8.41
CA LEU A 206 20.98 9.89 -8.33
C LEU A 206 20.60 10.53 -9.68
N THR A 207 20.61 9.72 -10.74
CA THR A 207 20.31 10.13 -12.11
C THR A 207 19.28 9.19 -12.74
N VAL A 208 18.74 9.56 -13.91
CA VAL A 208 17.82 8.68 -14.66
C VAL A 208 18.47 7.40 -15.21
N LYS A 209 19.78 7.20 -14.98
CA LYS A 209 20.55 6.03 -15.46
C LYS A 209 20.47 4.81 -14.55
N SER A 210 19.97 4.97 -13.33
CA SER A 210 19.66 3.87 -12.42
C SER A 210 18.16 3.89 -12.11
N PRO A 211 17.54 2.73 -11.82
CA PRO A 211 16.12 2.70 -11.46
C PRO A 211 15.86 3.42 -10.13
N GLU A 212 16.77 3.30 -9.16
CA GLU A 212 16.69 4.06 -7.91
C GLU A 212 16.80 5.56 -8.16
N GLY A 213 17.78 6.01 -8.94
CA GLY A 213 17.94 7.42 -9.29
C GLY A 213 16.74 7.97 -10.08
N TRP A 214 16.10 7.16 -10.91
CA TRP A 214 14.84 7.53 -11.57
C TRP A 214 13.73 7.78 -10.53
N VAL A 215 13.55 6.89 -9.55
CA VAL A 215 12.57 7.08 -8.48
C VAL A 215 12.91 8.29 -7.61
N TRP A 216 14.20 8.51 -7.31
CA TRP A 216 14.65 9.67 -6.56
C TRP A 216 14.20 10.98 -7.22
N LEU A 217 14.37 11.09 -8.53
CA LEU A 217 14.07 12.29 -9.30
C LEU A 217 12.57 12.49 -9.54
N ASN A 218 11.85 11.41 -9.84
CA ASN A 218 10.42 11.49 -10.18
C ASN A 218 9.49 11.40 -8.97
N GLU A 219 10.01 11.08 -7.79
CA GLU A 219 9.26 11.05 -6.52
C GLU A 219 8.04 10.11 -6.54
N SER A 220 8.09 9.10 -7.41
CA SER A 220 6.98 8.21 -7.66
C SER A 220 7.40 6.75 -7.55
N THR A 221 6.57 5.94 -6.91
CA THR A 221 6.72 4.50 -6.91
C THR A 221 6.55 3.95 -8.33
N LYS A 222 7.46 3.07 -8.76
CA LYS A 222 7.46 2.49 -10.10
C LYS A 222 7.72 1.00 -10.03
N TYR A 223 7.03 0.27 -10.93
CA TYR A 223 7.25 -1.13 -11.20
C TYR A 223 7.88 -1.29 -12.59
N TRP A 224 8.91 -2.13 -12.66
CA TRP A 224 9.51 -2.62 -13.89
C TRP A 224 9.41 -4.14 -13.92
N ASP A 225 8.54 -4.64 -14.78
CA ASP A 225 8.38 -6.07 -15.06
C ASP A 225 9.64 -6.67 -15.72
N LYS A 226 10.24 -5.91 -16.64
CA LYS A 226 11.47 -6.26 -17.35
C LYS A 226 12.45 -5.12 -17.24
N LEU A 227 13.29 -5.18 -16.22
CA LEU A 227 14.23 -4.10 -15.91
C LEU A 227 15.29 -3.90 -17.02
N LEU A 228 15.67 -4.97 -17.72
CA LEU A 228 16.60 -4.91 -18.85
C LEU A 228 15.99 -4.35 -20.13
N ASP A 229 14.71 -4.61 -20.36
CA ASP A 229 13.97 -4.17 -21.56
C ASP A 229 13.10 -2.94 -21.25
N SER A 230 13.50 -2.18 -20.23
CA SER A 230 12.80 -0.99 -19.77
C SER A 230 12.84 0.12 -20.83
N GLU A 231 11.75 0.88 -20.95
CA GLU A 231 11.69 2.08 -21.81
C GLU A 231 12.79 3.10 -21.46
N VAL A 232 13.20 3.13 -20.18
CA VAL A 232 14.33 3.92 -19.71
C VAL A 232 15.60 3.06 -19.84
N PRO A 233 16.59 3.48 -20.65
CA PRO A 233 17.82 2.72 -20.84
C PRO A 233 18.74 2.91 -19.62
N PHE A 234 18.52 2.11 -18.58
CA PHE A 234 19.36 2.10 -17.39
C PHE A 234 20.76 1.55 -17.72
N THR A 235 21.80 2.28 -17.33
CA THR A 235 23.20 1.83 -17.45
C THR A 235 23.75 1.27 -16.13
N GLU A 236 23.07 1.57 -15.03
CA GLU A 236 23.41 1.12 -13.68
C GLU A 236 22.24 0.28 -13.17
N LEU A 237 22.42 -1.04 -13.19
CA LEU A 237 21.38 -1.98 -12.79
C LEU A 237 21.76 -2.70 -11.50
N PRO A 238 20.80 -2.95 -10.60
CA PRO A 238 21.04 -3.77 -9.43
C PRO A 238 21.48 -5.18 -9.86
N PRO A 239 22.55 -5.74 -9.25
CA PRO A 239 23.03 -7.06 -9.62
C PRO A 239 21.93 -8.13 -9.55
N GLN A 240 21.90 -9.04 -10.53
CA GLN A 240 20.99 -10.19 -10.58
C GLN A 240 19.49 -9.83 -10.53
N THR A 241 19.12 -8.58 -10.82
CA THR A 241 17.72 -8.15 -10.81
C THR A 241 17.14 -8.14 -12.23
N ARG A 242 15.94 -8.71 -12.39
CA ARG A 242 15.18 -8.77 -13.65
C ARG A 242 13.84 -8.05 -13.58
N SER A 243 13.22 -8.03 -12.41
CA SER A 243 12.05 -7.20 -12.12
C SER A 243 12.23 -6.48 -10.79
N MET A 244 11.59 -5.31 -10.67
CA MET A 244 11.81 -4.42 -9.55
C MET A 244 10.59 -3.54 -9.29
N ILE A 245 10.25 -3.35 -8.02
CA ILE A 245 9.43 -2.24 -7.55
C ILE A 245 10.33 -1.33 -6.71
N ALA A 246 10.35 -0.04 -7.01
CA ALA A 246 11.05 0.95 -6.21
C ALA A 246 10.08 2.04 -5.77
N SER A 247 10.19 2.46 -4.50
CA SER A 247 9.39 3.51 -3.91
C SER A 247 10.28 4.49 -3.16
N PRO A 248 10.07 5.80 -3.31
CA PRO A 248 10.81 6.78 -2.54
C PRO A 248 10.33 6.78 -1.08
N ILE A 249 11.23 7.12 -0.16
CA ILE A 249 10.94 7.28 1.27
C ILE A 249 11.02 8.76 1.61
N PHE A 250 9.90 9.33 2.02
CA PHE A 250 9.74 10.74 2.34
C PHE A 250 9.26 10.95 3.76
N ALA A 251 9.84 11.91 4.49
CA ALA A 251 9.27 12.43 5.74
C ALA A 251 9.21 13.95 5.68
N ASN A 252 8.03 14.55 5.89
CA ASN A 252 7.83 16.00 5.94
C ASN A 252 8.57 16.76 4.82
N GLU A 253 8.39 16.33 3.57
CA GLU A 253 9.02 16.88 2.36
C GLU A 253 10.54 16.58 2.18
N GLU A 254 11.18 15.91 3.13
CA GLU A 254 12.57 15.45 3.02
C GLU A 254 12.64 14.08 2.33
N LYS A 255 13.50 13.95 1.30
CA LYS A 255 13.89 12.66 0.72
C LYS A 255 14.87 11.95 1.65
N LEU A 256 14.42 10.88 2.28
CA LEU A 256 15.24 10.09 3.19
C LEU A 256 15.98 8.96 2.49
N GLY A 257 15.36 8.38 1.47
CA GLY A 257 15.90 7.19 0.82
C GLY A 257 14.96 6.56 -0.19
N ILE A 258 15.25 5.33 -0.58
CA ILE A 258 14.46 4.53 -1.52
C ILE A 258 14.32 3.12 -0.97
N LEU A 259 13.09 2.61 -0.95
CA LEU A 259 12.80 1.21 -0.70
C LEU A 259 12.68 0.49 -2.05
N THR A 260 13.33 -0.65 -2.17
CA THR A 260 13.29 -1.49 -3.37
C THR A 260 12.92 -2.92 -3.01
N VAL A 261 12.11 -3.54 -3.87
CA VAL A 261 11.81 -4.97 -3.86
C VAL A 261 12.18 -5.51 -5.24
N ASN A 262 13.01 -6.54 -5.26
CA ASN A 262 13.72 -7.00 -6.45
C ASN A 262 13.52 -8.51 -6.60
N ALA A 263 13.46 -8.98 -7.84
CA ALA A 263 13.49 -10.40 -8.14
C ALA A 263 14.41 -10.68 -9.33
N ASP A 264 14.99 -11.87 -9.35
CA ASP A 264 15.89 -12.37 -10.40
C ASP A 264 15.14 -12.96 -11.61
N VAL A 265 13.81 -12.87 -11.59
CA VAL A 265 12.89 -13.28 -12.66
C VAL A 265 11.99 -12.11 -13.09
N THR A 266 11.54 -12.14 -14.34
CA THR A 266 10.53 -11.21 -14.88
C THR A 266 9.13 -11.65 -14.43
N GLY A 267 8.13 -10.76 -14.42
CA GLY A 267 6.76 -11.13 -14.03
C GLY A 267 6.60 -11.42 -12.54
N ALA A 268 7.54 -11.00 -11.71
CA ALA A 268 7.57 -11.43 -10.31
C ALA A 268 6.53 -10.71 -9.44
N PHE A 269 6.07 -9.52 -9.87
CA PHE A 269 5.14 -8.66 -9.13
C PHE A 269 3.98 -8.22 -10.03
N GLU A 270 3.28 -9.19 -10.63
CA GLU A 270 2.17 -8.95 -11.56
C GLU A 270 0.91 -8.43 -10.89
N HIS A 271 0.79 -8.56 -9.56
CA HIS A 271 -0.44 -8.18 -8.89
C HIS A 271 -0.58 -6.65 -8.84
N PRO A 272 -1.70 -6.05 -9.29
CA PRO A 272 -1.83 -4.60 -9.43
C PRO A 272 -1.64 -3.78 -8.15
N LEU A 273 -1.73 -4.42 -6.98
CA LEU A 273 -1.54 -3.77 -5.69
C LEU A 273 -0.09 -3.84 -5.18
N ASP A 274 0.79 -4.64 -5.78
CA ASP A 274 2.17 -4.80 -5.31
C ASP A 274 2.92 -3.46 -5.22
N PRO A 275 2.83 -2.56 -6.22
CA PRO A 275 3.46 -1.23 -6.10
C PRO A 275 2.86 -0.40 -4.97
N ARG A 276 1.56 -0.57 -4.68
CA ARG A 276 0.89 0.15 -3.58
C ARG A 276 1.33 -0.38 -2.22
N TYR A 277 1.59 -1.68 -2.09
CA TYR A 277 2.12 -2.28 -0.87
C TYR A 277 3.53 -1.75 -0.60
N VAL A 278 4.41 -1.75 -1.60
CA VAL A 278 5.76 -1.19 -1.46
C VAL A 278 5.73 0.31 -1.12
N ALA A 279 4.81 1.08 -1.71
CA ALA A 279 4.62 2.48 -1.33
C ALA A 279 4.16 2.66 0.13
N ALA A 280 3.27 1.78 0.62
CA ALA A 280 2.84 1.79 2.02
C ALA A 280 4.00 1.42 2.95
N PHE A 281 4.82 0.43 2.58
CA PHE A 281 6.01 0.06 3.34
C PHE A 281 7.03 1.20 3.41
N ALA A 282 7.24 1.92 2.32
CA ALA A 282 8.13 3.08 2.30
C ALA A 282 7.68 4.18 3.29
N LYS A 283 6.37 4.38 3.47
CA LYS A 283 5.82 5.30 4.49
C LYS A 283 6.02 4.82 5.93
N VAL A 284 6.11 3.51 6.15
CA VAL A 284 6.47 3.00 7.48
C VAL A 284 7.95 3.28 7.76
N PHE A 285 8.81 3.09 6.75
CA PHE A 285 10.23 3.41 6.85
C PHE A 285 10.52 4.90 7.04
N SER A 286 9.66 5.80 6.58
CA SER A 286 9.91 7.24 6.72
C SER A 286 10.05 7.66 8.17
N SER A 287 9.17 7.17 9.06
CA SER A 287 9.24 7.50 10.48
C SER A 287 10.48 6.91 11.15
N LEU A 288 10.81 5.65 10.82
CA LEU A 288 11.98 4.96 11.38
C LEU A 288 13.29 5.65 10.96
N LEU A 289 13.49 5.86 9.65
CA LEU A 289 14.67 6.52 9.12
C LEU A 289 14.79 7.97 9.58
N TYR A 290 13.67 8.69 9.74
CA TYR A 290 13.69 10.06 10.24
C TYR A 290 14.19 10.13 11.69
N ILE A 291 13.67 9.27 12.57
CA ILE A 291 14.10 9.19 13.97
C ILE A 291 15.60 8.88 14.04
N ASP A 292 16.03 7.86 13.31
CA ASP A 292 17.41 7.39 13.27
C ASP A 292 18.39 8.48 12.76
N ARG A 293 18.01 9.21 11.70
CA ARG A 293 18.77 10.38 11.21
C ARG A 293 18.84 11.51 12.23
N LYS A 294 17.73 11.83 12.90
CA LYS A 294 17.71 12.96 13.84
C LYS A 294 18.49 12.67 15.12
N LEU A 295 18.47 11.42 15.59
CA LEU A 295 19.28 10.94 16.71
C LEU A 295 20.78 10.96 16.36
N SER A 296 21.17 10.43 15.21
CA SER A 296 22.58 10.40 14.77
C SER A 296 23.17 11.80 14.52
N GLN A 297 22.35 12.77 14.15
CA GLN A 297 22.77 14.17 13.97
C GLN A 297 22.78 15.00 15.27
N GLY A 298 22.42 14.43 16.42
CA GLY A 298 22.32 15.16 17.69
C GLY A 298 21.25 16.28 17.67
N SER A 299 20.32 16.21 16.71
CA SER A 299 19.36 17.28 16.39
C SER A 299 18.02 17.15 17.09
N PHE A 300 17.85 16.12 17.93
CA PHE A 300 16.87 16.18 19.00
C PHE A 300 17.41 17.18 20.04
N GLU A 301 17.27 18.47 19.76
CA GLU A 301 17.33 19.47 20.81
C GLU A 301 16.25 19.08 21.82
N GLU A 302 16.67 18.59 22.99
CA GLU A 302 15.85 18.66 24.19
C GLU A 302 15.35 20.10 24.26
N GLY A 303 14.05 20.28 24.06
CA GLY A 303 13.44 21.60 24.06
C GLY A 303 13.89 22.32 25.32
N LYS A 304 14.76 23.33 25.17
CA LYS A 304 15.17 24.19 26.26
C LYS A 304 13.91 24.85 26.78
N HIS A 305 13.47 24.40 27.95
CA HIS A 305 12.48 25.07 28.76
C HIS A 305 13.02 26.47 29.12
N GLY A 306 12.56 27.47 28.38
CA GLY A 306 12.52 28.87 28.83
C GLY A 306 11.23 29.16 29.58
#